data_AF-A0A670Z7Y9-F1
#
_entry.id   AF-A0A670Z7Y9-F1
#
_cell.length_a   1.000
_cell.length_b   1.000
_cell.length_c   1.000
_cell.angle_alpha   90.00
_cell.angle_beta   90.00
_cell.angle_gamma   90.00
#
_symmetry.space_group_name_H-M   'P 1'
#
loop_
_entity.id
_entity.type
_entity.pdbx_description
1 polymer ?
#
loop_
_entity_poly.entity_id
_entity_poly.type
_entity_poly.pdbx_seq_one_letter_code
_entity_poly.pdbx_strand_id
1 'polypeptide(L)'
;DCRRTVSAPICTEKEVQPLENSKELMKPCVVCLKRPRNGNIIHGRTAHLVACFTCAKRLKKGRSVCPVCKKQIQMVVKTFIT
;
A
#
# COMPACT_ATOMS: atom_id res chain seq x y z
N ASP A 1 20.85 -20.89 41.04
CA ASP A 1 20.50 -22.23 40.55
C ASP A 1 18.99 -22.31 40.41
N CYS A 2 18.46 -22.19 39.20
CA CYS A 2 17.08 -22.54 38.88
C CYS A 2 17.06 -23.00 37.43
N ARG A 3 16.60 -24.23 37.22
CA ARG A 3 16.77 -25.04 36.01
C ARG A 3 16.07 -24.46 34.79
N ARG A 4 16.72 -24.64 33.64
CA ARG A 4 16.15 -24.52 32.29
C ARG A 4 14.92 -25.44 32.16
N THR A 5 13.77 -24.86 31.83
CA THR A 5 12.74 -25.56 31.05
C THR A 5 12.40 -24.68 29.85
N VAL A 6 12.90 -25.11 28.69
CA VAL A 6 12.68 -24.48 27.39
C VAL A 6 11.28 -24.83 26.91
N SER A 7 10.39 -23.84 26.82
CA SER A 7 9.23 -23.85 25.93
C SER A 7 8.83 -22.41 25.58
N ALA A 8 9.74 -21.65 24.96
CA ALA A 8 9.37 -20.42 24.29
C ALA A 8 8.59 -20.78 23.01
N PRO A 9 7.49 -20.08 22.66
CA PRO A 9 6.78 -20.35 21.41
C PRO A 9 7.75 -20.07 20.26
N ILE A 10 7.87 -21.07 19.37
CA ILE A 10 8.72 -21.04 18.18
C ILE A 10 8.42 -19.75 17.41
N CYS A 11 9.36 -18.80 17.44
CA CYS A 11 9.39 -17.73 16.46
C CYS A 11 9.63 -18.41 15.12
N THR A 12 8.56 -18.69 14.38
CA THR A 12 8.71 -19.22 13.03
C THR A 12 9.40 -18.13 12.22
N GLU A 13 10.64 -18.41 11.85
CA GLU A 13 11.39 -17.70 10.83
C GLU A 13 10.59 -17.85 9.54
N LYS A 14 9.61 -16.97 9.32
CA LYS A 14 9.00 -16.84 8.00
C LYS A 14 10.10 -16.33 7.10
N GLU A 15 10.62 -17.24 6.29
CA GLU A 15 11.55 -16.98 5.19
C GLU A 15 11.16 -15.67 4.51
N VAL A 16 12.06 -14.69 4.53
CA VAL A 16 11.89 -13.43 3.79
C VAL A 16 12.08 -13.77 2.31
N GLN A 17 11.00 -14.23 1.69
CA GLN A 17 10.94 -14.53 0.26
C GLN A 17 11.34 -13.27 -0.53
N PRO A 18 12.25 -13.36 -1.51
CA PRO A 18 12.60 -12.25 -2.37
C PRO A 18 11.34 -11.61 -2.92
N LEU A 19 11.20 -10.33 -2.60
CA LEU A 19 10.05 -9.51 -2.91
C LEU A 19 9.78 -9.56 -4.42
N GLU A 20 8.82 -10.38 -4.85
CA GLU A 20 8.22 -10.34 -6.20
C GLU A 20 7.40 -9.04 -6.35
N ASN A 21 8.08 -7.89 -6.23
CA ASN A 21 7.49 -6.57 -5.96
C ASN A 21 6.75 -5.97 -7.16
N SER A 22 7.06 -6.44 -8.37
CA SER A 22 6.50 -5.87 -9.60
C SER A 22 5.02 -6.24 -9.78
N LYS A 23 4.61 -7.44 -9.36
CA LYS A 23 3.24 -7.93 -9.56
C LYS A 23 2.20 -7.09 -8.82
N GLU A 24 2.51 -6.59 -7.61
CA GLU A 24 1.61 -5.72 -6.83
C GLU A 24 1.40 -4.35 -7.48
N LEU A 25 2.43 -3.82 -8.16
CA LEU A 25 2.38 -2.55 -8.89
C LEU A 25 1.59 -2.69 -10.20
N MET A 26 1.61 -3.88 -10.80
CA MET A 26 0.83 -4.22 -12.00
C MET A 26 -0.65 -4.48 -11.70
N LYS A 27 -1.05 -4.68 -10.44
CA LYS A 27 -2.47 -4.86 -10.11
C LYS A 27 -3.31 -3.67 -10.55
N PRO A 28 -4.57 -3.89 -10.96
CA PRO A 28 -5.44 -2.82 -11.36
C PRO A 28 -5.80 -1.92 -10.17
N CYS A 29 -6.14 -0.67 -10.51
CA CYS A 29 -6.73 0.30 -9.60
C CYS A 29 -7.93 -0.29 -8.87
N VAL A 30 -7.97 -0.22 -7.54
CA VAL A 30 -9.07 -0.79 -6.73
C VAL A 30 -10.41 -0.06 -6.94
N VAL A 31 -10.39 1.15 -7.52
CA VAL A 31 -11.59 1.96 -7.72
C VAL A 31 -12.28 1.65 -9.04
N CYS A 32 -11.51 1.46 -10.12
CA CYS A 32 -12.08 1.25 -11.46
C CYS A 32 -11.82 -0.12 -12.05
N LEU A 33 -10.91 -0.90 -11.45
CA LEU A 33 -10.49 -2.24 -11.89
C LEU A 33 -9.97 -2.32 -13.34
N LYS A 34 -9.71 -1.17 -13.98
CA LYS A 34 -9.38 -1.07 -15.42
C LYS A 34 -7.97 -0.59 -15.72
N ARG A 35 -7.43 0.30 -14.88
CA ARG A 35 -6.18 1.04 -15.15
C ARG A 35 -5.12 0.70 -14.12
N PRO A 36 -3.81 0.74 -14.47
CA PRO A 36 -2.74 0.40 -13.54
C PRO A 36 -2.68 1.37 -12.37
N ARG A 37 -2.11 0.91 -11.25
CA ARG A 37 -1.87 1.73 -10.07
C ARG A 37 -0.70 2.66 -10.31
N ASN A 38 -1.01 3.89 -10.74
CA ASN A 38 -0.03 4.95 -10.96
C ASN A 38 -0.45 6.29 -10.35
N GLY A 39 -1.49 6.30 -9.51
CA GLY A 39 -1.96 7.48 -8.78
C GLY A 39 -1.64 7.34 -7.31
N ASN A 40 -0.56 7.95 -6.87
CA ASN A 40 -0.13 7.90 -5.48
C ASN A 40 -0.97 8.87 -4.64
N ILE A 41 -1.62 8.37 -3.58
CA ILE A 41 -2.49 9.16 -2.69
C ILE A 41 -1.69 9.57 -1.46
N ILE A 42 -1.31 10.86 -1.37
CA ILE A 42 -0.43 11.40 -0.34
C ILE A 42 -1.24 11.98 0.82
N HIS A 43 -0.84 11.62 2.04
CA HIS A 43 -1.35 12.16 3.30
C HIS A 43 -0.22 12.15 4.36
N GLY A 44 0.05 13.32 4.94
CA GLY A 44 1.20 13.53 5.81
C GLY A 44 2.52 13.28 5.06
N ARG A 45 3.36 12.41 5.62
CA ARG A 45 4.65 11.99 5.04
C ARG A 45 4.58 10.64 4.33
N THR A 46 3.38 10.11 4.12
CA THR A 46 3.15 8.76 3.60
C THR A 46 2.20 8.77 2.41
N ALA A 47 2.19 7.68 1.63
CA ALA A 47 1.30 7.56 0.49
C ALA A 47 0.86 6.11 0.24
N HIS A 48 -0.33 5.93 -0.34
CA HIS A 48 -0.83 4.62 -0.77
C HIS A 48 -1.00 4.58 -2.29
N LEU A 49 -0.33 3.63 -2.95
CA LEU A 49 -0.42 3.38 -4.38
C LEU A 49 -1.44 2.28 -4.68
N VAL A 50 -2.72 2.63 -4.60
CA VAL A 50 -3.84 1.68 -4.78
C VAL A 50 -4.80 2.05 -5.90
N ALA A 51 -4.69 3.25 -6.44
CA ALA A 51 -5.55 3.78 -7.48
C ALA A 51 -4.74 4.21 -8.71
N CYS A 52 -5.39 4.27 -9.86
CA CYS A 52 -4.86 4.96 -11.02
C CYS A 52 -4.98 6.48 -10.86
N PHE A 53 -4.15 7.23 -11.56
CA PHE A 53 -4.05 8.69 -11.42
C PHE A 53 -5.39 9.41 -11.59
N THR A 54 -6.20 9.05 -12.59
CA THR A 54 -7.52 9.69 -12.79
C THR A 54 -8.49 9.41 -11.64
N CYS A 55 -8.48 8.19 -11.08
CA CYS A 55 -9.36 7.86 -9.95
C CYS A 55 -8.89 8.58 -8.68
N ALA A 56 -7.58 8.59 -8.41
CA ALA A 56 -7.01 9.33 -7.30
C ALA A 56 -7.33 10.84 -7.38
N LYS A 57 -7.19 11.47 -8.56
CA LYS A 57 -7.62 12.87 -8.78
C LYS A 57 -9.10 13.10 -8.49
N ARG A 58 -9.97 12.18 -8.91
CA ARG A 58 -11.42 12.25 -8.62
C ARG A 58 -11.69 12.17 -7.12
N LEU A 59 -11.03 11.26 -6.40
CA LEU A 59 -11.14 11.14 -4.94
C LEU A 59 -10.73 12.45 -4.24
N LYS A 60 -9.57 13.03 -4.62
CA LYS A 60 -9.12 14.33 -4.08
C LYS A 60 -10.12 15.44 -4.38
N LYS A 61 -10.59 15.56 -5.63
CA LYS A 61 -11.57 16.60 -6.04
C LYS A 61 -12.89 16.46 -5.28
N GLY A 62 -13.35 15.23 -5.05
CA GLY A 62 -14.53 14.93 -4.26
C GLY A 62 -14.33 15.02 -2.75
N ARG A 63 -13.17 15.54 -2.28
CA ARG A 63 -12.79 15.63 -0.86
C ARG A 63 -12.89 14.29 -0.10
N SER A 64 -12.81 13.17 -0.82
CA SER A 64 -12.85 11.83 -0.24
C SER A 64 -11.57 11.52 0.54
N VAL A 65 -11.65 10.56 1.45
CA VAL A 65 -10.51 10.05 2.21
C VAL A 65 -9.77 8.94 1.46
N CYS A 66 -8.54 8.65 1.88
CA CYS A 66 -7.76 7.52 1.37
C CYS A 66 -8.55 6.20 1.56
N PRO A 67 -8.72 5.37 0.52
CA PRO A 67 -9.54 4.15 0.61
C PRO A 67 -8.97 3.11 1.58
N VAL A 68 -7.66 3.13 1.82
CA VAL A 68 -6.94 2.20 2.70
C VAL A 68 -7.04 2.63 4.16
N CYS A 69 -6.49 3.80 4.50
CA CYS A 69 -6.30 4.22 5.90
C CYS A 69 -7.23 5.34 6.36
N LYS A 70 -8.20 5.75 5.52
CA LYS A 70 -9.22 6.77 5.80
C LYS A 70 -8.69 8.17 6.19
N LYS A 71 -7.39 8.45 6.00
CA LYS A 71 -6.79 9.79 6.17
C LYS A 71 -7.19 10.71 5.02
N GLN A 72 -7.28 12.02 5.30
CA GLN A 72 -7.61 13.03 4.29
C GLN A 72 -6.55 13.09 3.18
N ILE A 73 -7.00 13.09 1.92
CA ILE A 73 -6.10 13.18 0.76
C ILE A 73 -5.60 14.61 0.60
N GLN A 74 -4.31 14.84 0.81
CA GLN A 74 -3.69 16.16 0.65
C GLN A 74 -3.26 16.39 -0.80
N MET A 75 -2.64 15.39 -1.43
CA MET A 75 -2.14 15.48 -2.79
C MET A 75 -2.20 14.14 -3.53
N VAL A 76 -2.22 14.21 -4.86
CA VAL A 76 -2.13 13.05 -5.74
C VAL A 76 -1.01 13.30 -6.73
N VAL A 77 -0.09 12.36 -6.84
CA VAL A 77 1.04 12.40 -7.79
C VAL A 77 0.92 11.24 -8.76
N LYS A 78 1.27 11.46 -10.03
CA LYS A 78 1.38 10.40 -11.03
C LYS A 78 2.74 9.72 -10.89
N THR A 79 2.76 8.44 -10.60
CA THR A 79 3.98 7.64 -10.49
C THR A 79 4.30 7.00 -11.84
N PHE A 80 5.55 7.14 -12.28
CA PHE A 80 6.12 6.41 -13.40
C PHE A 80 7.10 5.38 -12.83
N ILE A 81 6.98 4.13 -13.23
CA ILE A 81 7.88 3.04 -12.84
C ILE A 81 8.77 2.80 -14.05
N THR A 82 10.09 2.79 -13.83
CA THR A 82 11.14 2.57 -14.82
C THR A 82 11.88 1.28 -14.53
#